data_AF-A0A3D1PAK0-F1
#
_entry.id   AF-A0A3D1PAK0-F1
#
_cell.length_a   1.000
_cell.length_b   1.000
_cell.length_c   1.000
_cell.angle_alpha   90.00
_cell.angle_beta   90.00
_cell.angle_gamma   90.00
#
_symmetry.space_group_name_H-M   'P 1'
#
loop_
_entity.id
_entity.type
_entity.pdbx_description
1 polymer ?
#
loop_
_entity_poly.entity_id
_entity_poly.type
_entity_poly.pdbx_seq_one_letter_code
_entity_poly.pdbx_strand_id
1 'polypeptide(L)' 'MSNQSWLTLLQQTPAIAVIRTAQVEQGRQMALAVAAGGIQLIEITWNSDRSTELIQQLRLELPNCTIGTGTLLT' A
#
# COMPACT_ATOMS: atom_id res chain seq x y z
N MET A 1 2.99 -8.07 -18.01
CA MET A 1 3.43 -6.69 -17.70
C MET A 1 4.90 -6.61 -18.04
N SER A 2 5.34 -5.66 -18.87
CA SER A 2 6.78 -5.52 -19.13
C SER A 2 7.48 -5.23 -17.80
N ASN A 3 8.67 -5.80 -17.61
CA ASN A 3 9.46 -5.73 -16.38
C ASN A 3 9.86 -4.30 -15.96
N GLN A 4 9.43 -3.27 -16.71
CA GLN A 4 9.74 -1.86 -16.50
C GLN A 4 8.51 -1.01 -16.12
N SER A 5 7.29 -1.52 -16.26
CA SER A 5 6.07 -0.74 -15.97
C SER A 5 5.95 -0.26 -14.52
N TRP A 6 6.35 -1.10 -13.56
CA TRP A 6 6.41 -0.72 -12.14
C TRP A 6 7.53 0.30 -11.86
N LEU A 7 8.67 0.19 -12.55
CA LEU A 7 9.79 1.11 -12.35
C LEU A 7 9.45 2.51 -12.86
N THR A 8 8.81 2.62 -14.03
CA THR A 8 8.31 3.89 -14.57
C THR A 8 7.32 4.55 -13.60
N LEU A 9 6.42 3.77 -13.00
CA LEU A 9 5.49 4.27 -11.97
C LEU A 9 6.24 4.83 -10.75
N LEU A 10 7.25 4.10 -10.25
CA LEU A 10 8.07 4.58 -9.13
C LEU A 10 8.84 5.85 -9.47
N GLN A 11 9.36 5.98 -10.69
CA GLN A 11 10.08 7.19 -11.13
C GLN A 11 9.17 8.43 -11.23
N GLN A 12 7.87 8.23 -11.46
CA GLN A 12 6.89 9.31 -11.55
C GLN A 12 6.35 9.75 -10.19
N THR A 13 6.50 8.93 -9.16
CA THR A 13 5.89 9.17 -7.84
C THR A 13 6.97 9.39 -6.78
N PRO A 14 7.05 10.56 -6.14
CA PRO A 14 8.19 10.91 -5.29
C PRO A 14 8.20 10.23 -3.92
N ALA A 15 7.13 9.53 -3.54
CA ALA A 15 6.99 8.91 -2.23
C ALA A 15 6.15 7.63 -2.27
N ILE A 16 6.46 6.71 -1.35
CA ILE A 16 5.70 5.50 -1.06
C ILE A 16 5.37 5.52 0.43
N ALA A 17 4.09 5.37 0.77
CA ALA A 17 3.68 5.23 2.17
C ALA A 17 3.83 3.78 2.62
N VAL A 18 4.79 3.51 3.49
CA VAL A 18 4.98 2.20 4.12
C VAL A 18 4.19 2.15 5.41
N ILE A 19 3.18 1.29 5.47
CA ILE A 19 2.27 1.14 6.61
C ILE A 19 2.52 -0.20 7.28
N ARG A 20 2.93 -0.12 8.55
CA ARG A 20 2.92 -1.23 9.50
C ARG A 20 1.88 -0.95 10.57
N THR A 21 1.02 -1.92 10.87
CA THR A 21 0.01 -1.76 11.91
C THR A 21 -0.16 -3.02 12.76
N ALA A 22 -0.48 -2.83 14.04
CA ALA A 22 -0.88 -3.91 14.95
C ALA A 22 -2.41 -4.12 14.98
N GLN A 23 -3.18 -3.26 14.30
CA GLN A 23 -4.63 -3.34 14.19
C GLN A 23 -5.07 -3.03 12.77
N VAL A 24 -5.82 -3.94 12.15
CA VAL A 24 -6.26 -3.82 10.76
C VAL A 24 -7.00 -2.51 10.47
N GLU A 25 -7.90 -2.07 11.36
CA GLU A 25 -8.68 -0.85 11.14
C GLU A 25 -7.81 0.41 11.20
N GLN A 26 -6.79 0.43 12.07
CA GLN A 26 -5.81 1.52 12.09
C GLN A 26 -5.04 1.58 10.76
N GLY A 27 -4.62 0.42 10.23
CA GLY A 27 -3.93 0.35 8.93
C GLY A 27 -4.79 0.87 7.79
N ARG A 28 -6.09 0.53 7.82
CA ARG A 28 -7.08 1.03 6.88
C ARG A 28 -7.22 2.55 6.94
N GLN A 29 -7.39 3.11 8.14
CA GLN A 29 -7.49 4.56 8.34
C GLN A 29 -6.23 5.30 7.87
N MET A 30 -5.05 4.74 8.15
CA MET A 30 -3.77 5.28 7.66
C MET A 30 -3.71 5.30 6.13
N ALA A 31 -4.10 4.21 5.47
CA ALA A 31 -4.11 4.14 4.01
C ALA A 31 -5.09 5.13 3.37
N LEU A 32 -6.29 5.27 3.94
CA LEU A 32 -7.27 6.27 3.51
C LEU A 32 -6.75 7.70 3.68
N ALA A 33 -6.12 8.01 4.80
CA ALA A 33 -5.56 9.34 5.06
C ALA A 33 -4.42 9.69 4.10
N VAL A 34 -3.52 8.73 3.84
CA VAL A 34 -2.41 8.85 2.89
C VAL A 34 -2.93 9.08 1.46
N ALA A 35 -3.93 8.30 1.04
CA ALA A 35 -4.56 8.46 -0.27
C ALA A 35 -5.25 9.81 -0.42
N ALA A 36 -5.98 10.27 0.62
CA ALA A 36 -6.59 11.59 0.66
C ALA A 36 -5.55 12.73 0.60
N GLY A 37 -4.35 12.49 1.14
CA GLY A 37 -3.19 13.38 1.04
C GLY A 37 -2.50 13.38 -0.34
N GLY A 38 -2.97 12.59 -1.31
CA GLY A 38 -2.43 12.53 -2.67
C GLY A 38 -1.32 11.52 -2.89
N ILE A 39 -0.97 10.69 -1.91
CA ILE A 39 0.01 9.61 -2.10
C ILE A 39 -0.71 8.39 -2.70
N GLN A 40 -0.27 7.99 -3.89
CA GLN A 40 -0.91 6.91 -4.66
C GLN A 40 -0.20 5.56 -4.56
N LEU A 41 0.99 5.52 -3.94
CA LEU A 41 1.75 4.29 -3.72
C LEU A 41 1.72 3.96 -2.22
N ILE A 42 1.12 2.82 -1.89
CA ILE A 42 0.95 2.36 -0.50
C ILE A 42 1.51 0.95 -0.39
N GLU A 43 2.43 0.73 0.54
CA GLU A 43 2.97 -0.58 0.89
C GLU A 43 2.44 -0.99 2.26
N ILE A 44 1.79 -2.16 2.34
CA ILE A 44 1.45 -2.79 3.62
C ILE A 44 2.55 -3.78 3.98
N THR A 45 3.21 -3.60 5.13
CA THR A 45 4.22 -4.58 5.57
C THR A 45 3.56 -5.89 5.93
N TRP A 46 4.14 -7.01 5.51
CA TRP A 46 3.57 -8.36 5.65
C TRP A 46 3.31 -8.75 7.11
N ASN A 47 4.16 -8.28 8.02
CA ASN A 47 4.05 -8.47 9.46
C ASN A 47 3.07 -7.51 10.16
N SER A 48 2.17 -6.87 9.40
CA SER A 48 1.02 -6.16 9.96
C SER A 48 -0.11 -7.11 10.33
N ASP A 49 -0.97 -6.70 11.27
CA ASP A 49 -2.21 -7.39 11.59
C ASP A 49 -3.08 -7.58 10.34
N ARG A 50 -3.41 -8.85 10.04
CA ARG A 50 -4.23 -9.27 8.89
C ARG A 50 -3.84 -8.58 7.57
N SER A 51 -2.53 -8.50 7.29
CA SER A 51 -1.98 -7.79 6.13
C SER A 51 -2.61 -8.18 4.80
N THR A 52 -2.87 -9.47 4.56
CA THR A 52 -3.53 -9.97 3.34
C THR A 52 -4.95 -9.42 3.17
N GLU A 53 -5.73 -9.42 4.25
CA GLU A 53 -7.11 -8.92 4.25
C GLU A 53 -7.14 -7.40 4.06
N LEU A 54 -6.24 -6.69 4.75
CA LEU A 54 -6.07 -5.26 4.57
C LEU A 54 -5.72 -4.91 3.12
N ILE A 55 -4.77 -5.62 2.50
CA ILE A 55 -4.40 -5.41 1.10
C ILE A 55 -5.60 -5.65 0.17
N GLN A 56 -6.36 -6.72 0.38
CA GLN A 56 -7.55 -7.02 -0.44
C GLN A 56 -8.59 -5.90 -0.31
N GLN A 57 -8.88 -5.47 0.91
CA GLN A 57 -9.81 -4.40 1.20
C GLN A 57 -9.37 -3.07 0.55
N LEU A 58 -8.10 -2.68 0.71
CA LEU A 58 -7.59 -1.43 0.15
C LEU A 58 -7.59 -1.40 -1.37
N ARG A 59 -7.39 -2.54 -2.06
CA ARG A 59 -7.51 -2.59 -3.52
C ARG A 59 -8.93 -2.32 -4.03
N LEU A 60 -9.94 -2.65 -3.23
CA LEU A 60 -11.34 -2.35 -3.54
C LEU A 60 -11.70 -0.89 -3.20
N GLU A 61 -11.23 -0.40 -2.06
CA GLU A 61 -11.56 0.95 -1.58
C GLU A 61 -10.75 2.06 -2.27
N LEU A 62 -9.54 1.75 -2.73
CA LEU A 62 -8.60 2.69 -3.34
C LEU A 62 -8.18 2.21 -4.75
N PRO A 63 -9.10 2.13 -5.73
CA PRO A 63 -8.80 1.63 -7.07
C PRO A 63 -7.78 2.48 -7.84
N ASN A 64 -7.58 3.73 -7.42
CA ASN A 64 -6.60 4.65 -8.00
C ASN A 64 -5.22 4.57 -7.34
N CYS A 65 -5.07 3.79 -6.26
CA CYS A 65 -3.80 3.58 -5.59
C CYS A 65 -3.18 2.25 -6.03
N THR A 66 -1.86 2.23 -6.13
CA THR A 66 -1.10 0.97 -6.25
C THR A 66 -0.79 0.46 -4.85
N ILE A 67 -1.35 -0.70 -4.52
CA ILE A 67 -1.14 -1.36 -3.23
C ILE A 67 -0.08 -2.45 -3.40
N GLY A 68 1.07 -2.22 -2.77
CA GLY A 68 2.18 -3.17 -2.68
C GLY A 68 2.28 -3.81 -1.30
N THR A 69 3.24 -4.71 -1.15
CA THR A 69 3.58 -5.30 0.14
C THR A 69 5.07 -5.58 0.25
N GLY A 70 5.63 -5.31 1.43
CA GLY A 70 7.03 -5.54 1.77
C GLY A 70 7.18 -6.43 3.01
N THR A 71 8.42 -6.76 3.38
CA THR A 71 8.72 -7.67 4.51
C THR A 71 8.18 -9.10 4.32
N LEU A 72 8.21 -9.63 3.09
CA LEU A 72 7.60 -10.92 2.73
C LEU A 72 8.25 -12.18 3.35
N LEU A 73 9.52 -12.09 3.77
CA LEU A 73 10.28 -13.28 4.20
C LEU A 73 10.24 -13.50 5.71
N THR A 74 10.28 -12.42 6.50
CA THR A 74 9.97 -12.25 7.94
C THR A 74 10.68 -10.99 8.42
#